data_AF-A0A6S7FJA3-F1
#
_entry.id   AF-A0A6S7FJA3-F1
#
_cell.length_a   1.000
_cell.length_b   1.000
_cell.length_c   1.000
_cell.angle_alpha   90.00
_cell.angle_beta   90.00
_cell.angle_gamma   90.00
#
_symmetry.space_group_name_H-M   'P 1'
#
loop_
_entity.id
_entity.type
_entity.pdbx_description
1 polymer ?
#
loop_
_entity_poly.entity_id
_entity_poly.type
_entity_poly.pdbx_seq_one_letter_code
_entity_poly.pdbx_strand_id
1 'polypeptide(L)'
;MRNRPDPFAPPPKQRAVRLNSLLWILEPLERDSAYLRRKMFGCDAAYLDGLLYLVAADREDPWSGLLICTSRERQAALMGEFPALQPHPVLGKWLYLPQTDEDFETIATRMAQLALARDPRMGVAPSPRSRRRT
;
A
#
# COMPACT_ATOMS: atom_id res chain seq x y z
N MET A 1 -32.68 23.23 24.81
CA MET A 1 -33.40 21.98 24.53
C MET A 1 -32.53 21.11 23.63
N ARG A 2 -32.18 19.89 24.04
CA ARG A 2 -31.21 19.02 23.34
C ARG A 2 -31.92 18.30 22.21
N ASN A 3 -31.48 18.53 20.98
CA ASN A 3 -32.00 17.93 19.75
C ASN A 3 -31.87 16.39 19.85
N ARG A 4 -32.98 15.69 20.11
CA ARG A 4 -32.99 14.21 20.08
C ARG A 4 -33.11 13.79 18.61
N PRO A 5 -32.22 12.92 18.11
CA PRO A 5 -32.37 12.40 16.75
C PRO A 5 -33.67 11.61 16.64
N ASP A 6 -34.38 11.79 15.53
CA ASP A 6 -35.65 11.16 15.25
C ASP A 6 -35.49 9.63 15.18
N PRO A 7 -36.25 8.83 15.96
CA PRO A 7 -36.07 7.38 16.03
C PRO A 7 -36.44 6.65 14.74
N PHE A 8 -37.11 7.33 13.80
CA PHE A 8 -37.47 6.79 12.49
C PHE A 8 -36.65 7.40 11.35
N ALA A 9 -35.63 8.21 11.65
CA ALA A 9 -34.70 8.67 10.64
C ALA A 9 -34.01 7.46 10.00
N PRO A 10 -33.90 7.41 8.66
CA PRO A 10 -33.14 6.36 8.00
C PRO A 10 -31.71 6.36 8.55
N PRO A 11 -31.07 5.19 8.72
CA PRO A 11 -29.70 5.14 9.18
C PRO A 11 -28.85 6.01 8.25
N PRO A 12 -27.91 6.81 8.79
CA PRO A 12 -27.03 7.62 7.96
C PRO A 12 -26.42 6.69 6.91
N LYS A 13 -26.48 7.09 5.62
CA LYS A 13 -25.97 6.29 4.49
C LYS A 13 -24.61 5.71 4.87
N GLN A 14 -24.60 4.42 5.22
CA GLN A 14 -23.41 3.72 5.61
C GLN A 14 -22.56 3.67 4.34
N ARG A 15 -21.54 4.53 4.25
CA ARG A 15 -20.59 4.46 3.15
C ARG A 15 -20.06 3.04 3.14
N ALA A 16 -20.41 2.28 2.11
CA ALA A 16 -19.89 0.94 1.92
C ALA A 16 -18.38 1.02 2.13
N VAL A 17 -17.87 0.22 3.07
CA VAL A 17 -16.43 0.12 3.31
C VAL A 17 -15.86 -0.36 1.98
N ARG A 18 -15.26 0.55 1.21
CA ARG A 18 -14.62 0.20 -0.05
C ARG A 18 -13.48 -0.75 0.30
N LEU A 19 -13.69 -2.03 0.04
CA LEU A 19 -12.63 -3.01 0.04
C LEU A 19 -11.72 -2.65 -1.13
N ASN A 20 -10.43 -2.60 -0.85
CA ASN A 20 -9.43 -2.27 -1.82
C ASN A 20 -9.29 -3.46 -2.77
N SER A 21 -9.59 -3.25 -4.06
CA SER A 21 -9.64 -4.31 -5.06
C SER A 21 -8.28 -5.01 -5.25
N LEU A 22 -7.19 -4.35 -4.86
CA LEU A 22 -5.82 -4.84 -4.98
C LEU A 22 -5.31 -5.61 -3.74
N LEU A 23 -6.19 -5.92 -2.79
CA LEU A 23 -5.81 -6.68 -1.59
C LEU A 23 -5.25 -8.07 -1.89
N TRP A 24 -5.60 -8.65 -3.03
CA TRP A 24 -5.10 -9.95 -3.47
C TRP A 24 -3.57 -10.02 -3.56
N ILE A 25 -2.91 -8.88 -3.82
CA ILE A 25 -1.45 -8.77 -3.86
C ILE A 25 -0.86 -9.02 -2.46
N LEU A 26 -1.60 -8.67 -1.40
CA LEU A 26 -1.17 -8.77 -0.02
C LEU A 26 -1.55 -10.10 0.64
N GLU A 27 -2.57 -10.80 0.12
CA GLU A 27 -3.00 -12.13 0.59
C GLU A 27 -1.84 -13.12 0.84
N PRO A 28 -0.84 -13.28 -0.06
CA PRO A 28 0.27 -14.20 0.21
C PRO A 28 1.13 -13.77 1.40
N LEU A 29 1.22 -12.47 1.70
CA LEU A 29 1.95 -11.95 2.86
C LEU A 29 1.18 -12.21 4.17
N GLU A 30 -0.16 -12.30 4.13
CA GLU A 30 -0.97 -12.52 5.34
C GLU A 30 -0.70 -13.87 6.01
N ARG A 31 -0.11 -14.81 5.27
CA ARG A 31 0.30 -16.13 5.78
C ARG A 31 1.57 -16.06 6.63
N ASP A 32 2.32 -14.97 6.56
CA ASP A 32 3.56 -14.78 7.29
C ASP A 32 3.29 -14.25 8.71
N SER A 33 3.93 -14.84 9.72
CA SER A 33 3.70 -14.44 11.11
C SER A 33 4.23 -13.04 11.45
N ALA A 34 5.18 -12.51 10.66
CA ALA A 34 5.70 -11.16 10.83
C ALA A 34 4.92 -10.13 10.00
N TYR A 35 3.84 -10.53 9.32
CA TYR A 35 3.02 -9.64 8.54
C TYR A 35 2.11 -8.77 9.40
N LEU A 36 2.03 -7.50 9.04
CA LEU A 36 1.12 -6.57 9.64
C LEU A 36 0.53 -5.65 8.57
N ARG A 37 -0.80 -5.62 8.48
CA ARG A 37 -1.52 -4.70 7.60
C ARG A 37 -1.88 -3.41 8.32
N ARG A 38 -1.59 -2.26 7.73
CA ARG A 38 -2.10 -0.96 8.21
C ARG A 38 -2.80 -0.19 7.11
N LYS A 39 -3.79 0.60 7.50
CA LYS A 39 -4.33 1.63 6.62
C LYS A 39 -3.38 2.82 6.56
N MET A 40 -2.98 3.20 5.36
CA MET A 40 -2.09 4.33 5.09
C MET A 40 -2.57 5.05 3.84
N PHE A 41 -2.79 6.36 3.91
CA PHE A 41 -3.32 7.18 2.79
C PHE A 41 -4.70 6.73 2.26
N GLY A 42 -5.48 6.01 3.08
CA GLY A 42 -6.74 5.39 2.64
C GLY A 42 -6.56 4.09 1.86
N CYS A 43 -5.32 3.60 1.75
CA CYS A 43 -4.89 2.38 1.09
C CYS A 43 -4.43 1.34 2.11
N ASP A 44 -4.09 0.13 1.66
CA ASP A 44 -3.62 -0.96 2.51
C ASP A 44 -2.11 -1.12 2.36
N ALA A 45 -1.38 -0.89 3.44
CA ALA A 45 0.05 -1.02 3.54
C ALA A 45 0.43 -2.34 4.22
N ALA A 46 1.33 -3.08 3.60
CA ALA A 46 1.89 -4.32 4.08
C ALA A 46 3.25 -4.09 4.74
N TYR A 47 3.34 -4.49 6.00
CA TYR A 47 4.56 -4.49 6.78
C TYR A 47 5.01 -5.92 7.00
N LEU A 48 6.32 -6.15 6.97
CA LEU A 48 6.97 -7.39 7.36
C LEU A 48 8.11 -7.02 8.30
N ASP A 49 8.18 -7.68 9.46
CA ASP A 49 9.21 -7.40 10.47
C ASP A 49 9.24 -5.92 10.93
N GLY A 50 8.08 -5.26 10.91
CA GLY A 50 7.95 -3.84 11.23
C GLY A 50 8.46 -2.87 10.14
N LEU A 51 9.00 -3.38 9.03
CA LEU A 51 9.40 -2.58 7.85
C LEU A 51 8.23 -2.50 6.85
N LEU A 52 8.11 -1.37 6.16
CA LEU A 52 7.09 -1.17 5.13
C LEU A 52 7.60 -1.69 3.78
N TYR A 53 6.90 -2.64 3.17
CA TYR A 53 7.30 -3.26 1.90
C TYR A 53 6.42 -2.80 0.73
N LEU A 54 5.11 -2.96 0.85
CA LEU A 54 4.17 -2.73 -0.25
C LEU A 54 2.97 -1.91 0.22
N VAL A 55 2.38 -1.12 -0.68
CA VAL A 55 1.08 -0.48 -0.45
C VAL A 55 0.19 -0.73 -1.65
N ALA A 56 -0.86 -1.50 -1.46
CA ALA A 56 -1.90 -1.70 -2.46
C ALA A 56 -2.84 -0.48 -2.42
N ALA A 57 -2.96 0.24 -3.52
CA ALA A 57 -3.75 1.47 -3.62
C ALA A 57 -4.79 1.36 -4.74
N ASP A 58 -6.06 1.21 -4.37
CA ASP A 58 -7.20 1.18 -5.29
C ASP A 58 -7.96 2.51 -5.21
N ARG A 59 -7.31 3.57 -5.70
CA ARG A 59 -7.83 4.95 -5.68
C ARG A 59 -7.68 5.56 -7.08
N GLU A 60 -7.96 6.85 -7.20
CA GLU A 60 -7.74 7.58 -8.45
C GLU A 60 -6.24 7.86 -8.66
N ASP A 61 -5.83 8.01 -9.92
CA ASP A 61 -4.45 8.36 -10.27
C ASP A 61 -3.98 9.60 -9.47
N PRO A 62 -2.76 9.60 -8.91
CA PRO A 62 -1.67 8.63 -9.08
C PRO A 62 -1.60 7.52 -8.01
N TRP A 63 -2.75 7.16 -7.41
CA TRP A 63 -2.84 6.16 -6.34
C TRP A 63 -3.65 4.93 -6.77
N SER A 64 -3.59 4.57 -8.05
CA SER A 64 -4.27 3.43 -8.66
C SER A 64 -3.27 2.37 -9.09
N GLY A 65 -2.80 1.57 -8.13
CA GLY A 65 -1.79 0.56 -8.38
C GLY A 65 -1.05 0.12 -7.12
N LEU A 66 0.17 -0.35 -7.32
CA LEU A 66 1.03 -0.87 -6.25
C LEU A 66 2.18 0.09 -6.01
N LEU A 67 2.38 0.48 -4.75
CA LEU A 67 3.57 1.23 -4.35
C LEU A 67 4.57 0.26 -3.72
N ILE A 68 5.81 0.34 -4.19
CA ILE A 68 6.92 -0.46 -3.70
C ILE A 68 7.80 0.44 -2.83
N CYS A 69 7.81 0.12 -1.53
CA CYS A 69 8.55 0.88 -0.55
C CYS A 69 10.01 0.41 -0.54
N THR A 70 10.82 1.18 -1.25
CA THR A 70 12.27 0.99 -1.38
C THR A 70 13.00 2.30 -1.07
N SER A 71 14.32 2.22 -0.87
CA SER A 71 15.19 3.39 -0.74
C SER A 71 15.72 3.81 -2.11
N ARG A 72 15.95 5.12 -2.31
CA ARG A 72 16.44 5.68 -3.59
C ARG A 72 17.67 4.97 -4.17
N GLU A 73 18.61 4.59 -3.30
CA GLU A 73 19.84 3.89 -3.70
C GLU A 73 19.57 2.51 -4.32
N ARG A 74 18.44 1.87 -3.95
CA ARG A 74 18.07 0.52 -4.40
C ARG A 74 17.00 0.53 -5.50
N GLN A 75 16.43 1.70 -5.80
CA GLN A 75 15.45 1.86 -6.87
C GLN A 75 16.02 1.45 -8.23
N ALA A 76 17.26 1.85 -8.55
CA ALA A 76 17.88 1.56 -9.83
C ALA A 76 17.98 0.05 -10.12
N ALA A 77 18.25 -0.76 -9.10
CA ALA A 77 18.31 -2.22 -9.23
C ALA A 77 16.94 -2.84 -9.53
N LEU A 78 15.87 -2.33 -8.89
CA LEU A 78 14.50 -2.77 -9.15
C LEU A 78 14.00 -2.30 -10.52
N MET A 79 14.29 -1.05 -10.90
CA MET A 79 13.90 -0.51 -12.20
C MET A 79 14.63 -1.18 -13.37
N GLY A 80 15.87 -1.64 -13.15
CA GLY A 80 16.60 -2.43 -14.16
C GLY A 80 16.02 -3.83 -14.37
N GLU A 81 15.46 -4.44 -13.32
CA GLU A 81 14.82 -5.77 -13.38
C GLU A 81 13.36 -5.67 -13.86
N PHE A 82 12.66 -4.58 -13.53
CA PHE A 82 11.26 -4.33 -13.88
C PHE A 82 11.10 -2.92 -14.48
N PRO A 83 11.18 -2.79 -15.82
CA PRO A 83 11.14 -1.48 -16.48
C PRO A 83 9.79 -0.76 -16.36
N ALA A 84 8.71 -1.48 -16.02
CA ALA A 84 7.40 -0.88 -15.74
C ALA A 84 7.35 -0.14 -14.39
N LEU A 85 8.33 -0.36 -13.50
CA LEU A 85 8.41 0.35 -12.23
C LEU A 85 8.91 1.78 -12.45
N GLN A 86 8.14 2.74 -11.96
CA GLN A 86 8.43 4.17 -12.11
C GLN A 86 8.50 4.84 -10.74
N PRO A 87 9.30 5.90 -10.56
CA PRO A 87 9.24 6.70 -9.33
C PRO A 87 7.85 7.31 -9.18
N HIS A 88 7.26 7.16 -7.98
CA HIS A 88 5.93 7.69 -7.73
C HIS A 88 5.94 9.23 -7.80
N PRO A 89 4.99 9.89 -8.51
CA PRO A 89 5.02 11.34 -8.73
C PRO A 89 4.92 12.16 -7.44
N VAL A 90 4.08 11.72 -6.48
CA VAL A 90 3.95 12.36 -5.16
C VAL A 90 5.02 11.89 -4.17
N LEU A 91 5.24 10.58 -4.08
CA LEU A 91 6.19 9.96 -3.15
C LEU A 91 7.47 9.54 -3.88
N GLY A 92 8.18 10.48 -4.51
CA GLY A 92 9.37 10.23 -5.36
C GLY A 92 10.60 9.61 -4.68
N LYS A 93 10.42 8.98 -3.53
CA LYS A 93 11.35 8.06 -2.87
C LYS A 93 10.95 6.59 -3.01
N TRP A 94 9.70 6.33 -3.42
CA TRP A 94 9.13 5.00 -3.61
C TRP A 94 8.90 4.75 -5.10
N LEU A 95 8.86 3.48 -5.48
CA LEU A 95 8.45 3.08 -6.82
C LEU A 95 6.94 2.86 -6.84
N TYR A 96 6.39 2.96 -8.03
CA TYR A 96 4.99 2.84 -8.35
C TYR A 96 4.84 1.97 -9.60
N LEU A 97 3.87 1.07 -9.53
CA LEU A 97 3.41 0.28 -10.65
C LEU A 97 1.93 0.63 -10.88
N PRO A 98 1.58 1.27 -12.00
CA PRO A 98 0.20 1.63 -12.30
C PRO A 98 -0.64 0.38 -12.58
N GLN A 99 -1.88 0.35 -12.11
CA GLN A 99 -2.81 -0.75 -12.37
C GLN A 99 -3.17 -0.88 -13.85
N THR A 100 -3.00 0.19 -14.63
CA THR A 100 -3.27 0.20 -16.08
C THR A 100 -2.17 -0.47 -16.91
N ASP A 101 -1.07 -0.87 -16.28
CA ASP A 101 0.02 -1.57 -16.95
C ASP A 101 -0.38 -3.00 -17.34
N GLU A 102 0.02 -3.46 -18.52
CA GLU A 102 -0.32 -4.80 -19.01
C GLU A 102 0.34 -5.92 -18.18
N ASP A 103 1.53 -5.66 -17.64
CA ASP A 103 2.27 -6.59 -16.79
C ASP A 103 1.95 -6.42 -15.30
N PHE A 104 0.94 -5.60 -14.96
CA PHE A 104 0.62 -5.23 -13.58
C PHE A 104 0.50 -6.45 -12.66
N GLU A 105 -0.34 -7.42 -13.02
CA GLU A 105 -0.62 -8.59 -12.18
C GLU A 105 0.64 -9.45 -11.98
N THR A 106 1.42 -9.62 -13.05
CA THR A 106 2.67 -10.38 -13.05
C THR A 106 3.70 -9.71 -12.13
N ILE A 107 3.93 -8.40 -12.31
CA ILE A 107 4.91 -7.65 -11.53
C ILE A 107 4.44 -7.53 -10.08
N ALA A 108 3.16 -7.26 -9.83
CA ALA A 108 2.60 -7.20 -8.47
C ALA A 108 2.79 -8.52 -7.71
N THR A 109 2.53 -9.64 -8.37
CA THR A 109 2.77 -10.97 -7.80
C THR A 109 4.25 -11.17 -7.49
N ARG A 110 5.14 -10.75 -8.39
CA ARG A 110 6.60 -10.79 -8.13
C ARG A 110 7.02 -9.92 -6.96
N MET A 111 6.47 -8.71 -6.84
CA MET A 111 6.74 -7.82 -5.71
C MET A 111 6.31 -8.46 -4.39
N ALA A 112 5.15 -9.10 -4.35
CA ALA A 112 4.68 -9.83 -3.17
C ALA A 112 5.62 -10.98 -2.79
N GLN A 113 6.09 -11.75 -3.77
CA GLN A 113 7.07 -12.83 -3.56
C GLN A 113 8.42 -12.31 -3.04
N LEU A 114 8.93 -11.22 -3.62
CA LEU A 114 10.18 -10.62 -3.16
C LEU A 114 10.04 -10.03 -1.75
N ALA A 115 8.88 -9.44 -1.41
CA ALA A 115 8.60 -8.98 -0.06
C ALA A 115 8.60 -10.15 0.94
N LEU A 116 7.93 -11.26 0.59
CA LEU A 116 7.97 -12.52 1.36
C LEU A 116 9.39 -13.08 1.51
N ALA A 117 10.24 -12.93 0.51
CA ALA A 117 11.65 -13.32 0.56
C ALA A 117 12.53 -12.34 1.36
N ARG A 118 11.97 -11.26 1.90
CA ARG A 118 12.68 -10.18 2.61
C ARG A 118 13.79 -9.60 1.74
N ASP A 119 13.48 -9.40 0.45
CA ASP A 119 14.45 -8.87 -0.50
C ASP A 119 15.04 -7.54 0.01
N PRO A 120 16.38 -7.42 0.09
CA PRO A 120 17.04 -6.27 0.71
C PRO A 120 16.83 -4.96 -0.08
N ARG A 121 16.36 -5.04 -1.33
CA ARG A 121 16.02 -3.88 -2.16
C ARG A 121 14.74 -3.20 -1.65
N MET A 122 13.82 -3.94 -1.05
CA MET A 122 12.59 -3.41 -0.44
C MET A 122 12.71 -3.27 1.07
N GLY A 123 11.65 -2.76 1.71
CA GLY A 123 11.62 -2.58 3.15
C GLY A 123 12.17 -1.22 3.54
N VAL A 124 11.27 -0.31 3.89
CA VAL A 124 11.61 1.01 4.42
C VAL A 124 11.14 1.06 5.86
N ALA A 125 12.05 1.39 6.77
CA ALA A 125 11.70 1.63 8.15
C ALA A 125 10.66 2.76 8.21
N PRO A 126 9.47 2.54 8.81
CA PRO A 126 8.52 3.62 8.98
C PRO A 126 9.20 4.72 9.79
N SER A 127 9.26 5.93 9.23
CA SER A 127 9.82 7.07 9.95
C SER A 127 9.07 7.19 11.29
N PRO A 128 9.78 7.27 12.44
CA PRO A 128 9.12 7.35 13.72
C PRO A 128 8.23 8.58 13.69
N ARG A 129 6.90 8.37 13.75
CA ARG A 129 5.95 9.47 13.91
C ARG A 129 6.34 10.18 15.19
N SER A 130 7.00 11.32 15.09
CA SER A 130 7.14 12.24 16.20
C SER A 130 5.73 12.46 16.74
N ARG A 131 5.52 12.03 17.99
CA ARG A 131 4.25 12.16 18.71
C ARG A 131 3.90 13.66 18.67
N ARG A 132 2.98 14.07 17.80
CA ARG A 132 2.36 15.39 17.94
C ARG A 132 1.59 15.35 19.26
N ARG A 133 2.21 15.91 20.31
CA ARG A 133 1.51 16.41 21.48
C ARG A 133 0.74 17.64 21.01
N THR A 134 -0.56 17.52 20.78
CA THR A 134 -1.51 18.62 20.98
C THR A 134 -2.88 18.02 21.21
#